data_AF-H4F515-F1
#
_entry.id   AF-H4F515-F1
#
_cell.length_a   1.000
_cell.length_b   1.000
_cell.length_c   1.000
_cell.angle_alpha   90.00
_cell.angle_beta   90.00
_cell.angle_gamma   90.00
#
_symmetry.space_group_name_H-M   'P 1'
#
loop_
_entity.id
_entity.type
_entity.pdbx_description
1 polymer ?
#
loop_
_entity_poly.entity_id
_entity_poly.type
_entity_poly.pdbx_seq_one_letter_code
_entity_poly.pdbx_strand_id
1 'polypeptide(L)'
;MASSPSAMGIGCLASNPEIFVIAEPHWLVFNWRSRALYEIVSLLMTLLGQRSLNAYVQFCLRLGSCKVTDEGNFLARKLVLTGQGKQWITQFDDIDQGTAILLANSLTLISHTEFRRELEKLVLGAAADVEGPIALFAVRELPKFSPEESWMMPQVLPLYSCASLSEDGRSISSVGATADLGSEAIIAHMIRQLARGNPAKFINHPTLNEMRDRGCRAVFVVDDFVGSGGRVRSFLDSLWLEPTLKSWWSTKLIRFNVLAYSATDHGTRSLQRLKCSPAICVHRDATSFETLPLSLEKKELIRKLCRDYGARVFKRRKNMWFGYKQGMCSIVFEHGCPNNTPAILWDMKDGTPNWTGLFPHRAISSEIASVFPLEIGRGDSVATLMDIGQTKLAKSGALSRTGETGQVILLVLSLIAKGHRKRATICFATGLSTKDCERIIERCIKWKFLTPQRRLTPRGLAELDAARKFRAQSQTSVDRGSDYYYPQQLRPTTC
;
A
#
# COMPACT_ATOMS: atom_id res chain seq x y z
N MET A 1 4.62 -22.09 -63.46
CA MET A 1 3.98 -23.31 -64.00
C MET A 1 2.84 -23.69 -63.07
N ALA A 2 1.71 -24.05 -63.67
CA ALA A 2 0.39 -24.35 -63.07
C ALA A 2 0.46 -25.37 -61.90
N SER A 3 -0.52 -25.55 -61.01
CA SER A 3 -1.97 -25.51 -61.15
C SER A 3 -2.68 -25.58 -59.78
N SER A 4 -3.86 -24.98 -59.68
CA SER A 4 -4.93 -25.25 -58.68
C SER A 4 -5.67 -26.58 -59.01
N PRO A 5 -6.84 -26.90 -58.42
CA PRO A 5 -7.19 -27.25 -57.03
C PRO A 5 -7.94 -28.63 -56.97
N SER A 6 -8.35 -29.10 -55.78
CA SER A 6 -9.43 -30.10 -55.69
C SER A 6 -10.31 -29.92 -54.45
N ALA A 7 -11.62 -29.98 -54.71
CA ALA A 7 -12.72 -30.02 -53.75
C ALA A 7 -13.46 -31.35 -53.92
N MET A 8 -14.06 -31.89 -52.85
CA MET A 8 -15.39 -32.53 -52.81
C MET A 8 -15.55 -33.39 -51.53
N GLY A 9 -16.75 -33.37 -50.95
CA GLY A 9 -17.18 -34.35 -49.95
C GLY A 9 -18.35 -33.89 -49.08
N ILE A 10 -19.57 -33.93 -49.64
CA ILE A 10 -20.87 -33.72 -48.97
C ILE A 10 -21.32 -35.03 -48.30
N GLY A 11 -21.99 -34.95 -47.14
CA GLY A 11 -22.77 -36.04 -46.56
C GLY A 11 -23.81 -35.52 -45.55
N CYS A 12 -25.07 -35.42 -45.99
CA CYS A 12 -26.26 -35.21 -45.16
C CYS A 12 -26.91 -36.56 -44.80
N LEU A 13 -27.68 -36.56 -43.70
CA LEU A 13 -28.88 -37.34 -43.32
C LEU A 13 -28.81 -37.63 -41.80
N ALA A 14 -29.84 -37.65 -40.96
CA ALA A 14 -31.21 -37.12 -40.89
C ALA A 14 -31.81 -37.72 -39.59
N SER A 15 -32.80 -37.03 -38.97
CA SER A 15 -33.94 -37.60 -38.20
C SER A 15 -33.69 -38.45 -36.93
N ASN A 16 -34.45 -38.42 -35.83
CA ASN A 16 -35.57 -37.61 -35.29
C ASN A 16 -35.77 -38.12 -33.80
N PRO A 17 -36.91 -37.98 -33.09
CA PRO A 17 -37.01 -37.28 -31.80
C PRO A 17 -37.42 -38.19 -30.60
N GLU A 18 -37.32 -37.70 -29.35
CA GLU A 18 -38.16 -38.19 -28.25
C GLU A 18 -38.60 -37.06 -27.30
N ILE A 19 -39.79 -37.28 -26.75
CA ILE A 19 -40.78 -36.35 -26.23
C ILE A 19 -41.06 -36.73 -24.76
N PHE A 20 -41.20 -35.71 -23.91
CA PHE A 20 -41.93 -35.63 -22.63
C PHE A 20 -41.59 -36.56 -21.45
N VAL A 21 -41.45 -35.98 -20.24
CA VAL A 21 -42.38 -36.21 -19.12
C VAL A 21 -42.38 -34.99 -18.19
N ILE A 22 -43.59 -34.52 -17.90
CA ILE A 22 -43.99 -33.53 -16.90
C ILE A 22 -43.99 -34.20 -15.52
N ALA A 23 -43.32 -33.62 -14.52
CA ALA A 23 -43.62 -33.87 -13.11
C ALA A 23 -43.07 -32.76 -12.19
N GLU A 24 -43.97 -31.94 -11.66
CA GLU A 24 -43.92 -31.34 -10.31
C GLU A 24 -45.24 -31.75 -9.61
N PRO A 25 -45.43 -31.73 -8.27
CA PRO A 25 -44.91 -30.71 -7.33
C PRO A 25 -44.59 -31.16 -5.87
N HIS A 26 -44.33 -30.15 -5.02
CA HIS A 26 -44.30 -30.08 -3.54
C HIS A 26 -42.88 -30.20 -2.92
N TRP A 27 -42.29 -29.20 -2.26
CA TRP A 27 -42.85 -28.32 -1.22
C TRP A 27 -42.29 -26.88 -1.22
N LEU A 28 -43.22 -25.94 -1.06
CA LEU A 28 -43.04 -24.52 -0.73
C LEU A 28 -42.82 -24.34 0.79
N VAL A 29 -41.80 -23.56 1.15
CA VAL A 29 -41.90 -22.57 2.25
C VAL A 29 -41.31 -21.27 1.72
N PHE A 30 -42.13 -20.48 1.02
CA PHE A 30 -41.80 -19.13 0.60
C PHE A 30 -42.05 -18.16 1.75
N ASN A 31 -41.02 -17.39 2.09
CA ASN A 31 -41.09 -16.30 3.04
C ASN A 31 -41.69 -15.07 2.32
N TRP A 32 -42.87 -14.62 2.76
CA TRP A 32 -43.68 -13.57 2.13
C TRP A 32 -43.04 -12.18 2.07
N ARG A 33 -41.86 -11.97 2.68
CA ARG A 33 -41.15 -10.68 2.69
C ARG A 33 -40.37 -10.36 1.41
N SER A 34 -40.03 -11.34 0.58
CA SER A 34 -39.15 -11.10 -0.56
C SER A 34 -39.86 -10.56 -1.81
N ARG A 35 -41.16 -10.86 -1.98
CA ARG A 35 -41.92 -10.43 -3.17
C ARG A 35 -42.32 -8.95 -3.11
N ALA A 36 -42.68 -8.46 -1.91
CA ALA A 36 -42.94 -7.04 -1.68
C ALA A 36 -41.69 -6.17 -1.87
N LEU A 37 -40.51 -6.65 -1.44
CA LEU A 37 -39.24 -5.96 -1.67
C LEU A 37 -38.86 -5.93 -3.15
N TYR A 38 -39.15 -6.99 -3.91
CA TYR A 38 -38.83 -7.04 -5.33
C TYR A 38 -39.76 -6.13 -6.16
N GLU A 39 -41.05 -6.08 -5.83
CA GLU A 39 -41.98 -5.16 -6.50
C GLU A 39 -41.72 -3.70 -6.13
N ILE A 40 -41.36 -3.40 -4.88
CA ILE A 40 -40.98 -2.04 -4.46
C ILE A 40 -39.69 -1.58 -5.16
N VAL A 41 -38.69 -2.45 -5.29
CA VAL A 41 -37.44 -2.14 -6.00
C VAL A 41 -37.65 -2.01 -7.51
N SER A 42 -38.51 -2.83 -8.10
CA SER A 42 -38.91 -2.71 -9.52
C SER A 42 -39.71 -1.44 -9.80
N LEU A 43 -40.60 -1.04 -8.89
CA LEU A 43 -41.33 0.23 -9.00
C LEU A 43 -40.40 1.44 -8.83
N LEU A 44 -39.45 1.37 -7.89
CA LEU A 44 -38.44 2.42 -7.66
C LEU A 44 -37.46 2.58 -8.84
N MET A 45 -37.07 1.47 -9.48
CA MET A 45 -36.22 1.49 -10.67
C MET A 45 -36.93 2.05 -11.91
N THR A 46 -38.26 1.88 -11.99
CA THR A 46 -39.08 2.41 -13.09
C THR A 46 -39.42 3.90 -12.88
N LEU A 47 -39.53 4.36 -11.63
CA LEU A 47 -39.88 5.75 -11.28
C LEU A 47 -38.69 6.72 -11.17
N LEU A 48 -37.44 6.23 -11.04
CA LEU A 48 -36.25 7.06 -10.77
C LEU A 48 -35.23 7.15 -11.91
N GLY A 49 -35.69 7.14 -13.16
CA GLY A 49 -34.85 7.34 -14.35
C GLY A 49 -33.72 8.35 -14.15
N GLN A 50 -32.49 7.91 -14.41
CA GLN A 50 -31.20 8.65 -14.47
C GLN A 50 -30.82 9.63 -13.35
N ARG A 51 -31.65 9.85 -12.31
CA ARG A 51 -31.35 10.73 -11.17
C ARG A 51 -30.71 10.01 -9.97
N SER A 52 -30.48 8.70 -10.06
CA SER A 52 -30.08 7.87 -8.91
C SER A 52 -28.60 7.94 -8.50
N LEU A 53 -27.68 8.36 -9.38
CA LEU A 53 -26.25 8.45 -9.00
C LEU A 53 -25.99 9.57 -7.99
N ASN A 54 -26.60 10.74 -8.20
CA ASN A 54 -26.48 11.88 -7.29
C ASN A 54 -27.19 11.63 -5.95
N ALA A 55 -28.32 10.91 -5.96
CA ALA A 55 -29.06 10.56 -4.75
C ALA A 55 -28.32 9.50 -3.92
N TYR A 56 -27.67 8.52 -4.55
CA TYR A 56 -26.87 7.50 -3.85
C TYR A 56 -25.59 8.10 -3.24
N VAL A 57 -24.93 9.01 -3.95
CA VAL A 57 -23.79 9.78 -3.42
C VAL A 57 -24.22 10.69 -2.25
N GLN A 58 -25.36 11.38 -2.36
CA GLN A 58 -25.94 12.18 -1.26
C GLN A 58 -26.39 11.35 -0.06
N PHE A 59 -26.91 10.15 -0.30
CA PHE A 59 -27.30 9.22 0.77
C PHE A 59 -26.07 8.71 1.54
N CYS A 60 -24.98 8.39 0.84
CA CYS A 60 -23.69 8.08 1.47
C CYS A 60 -23.11 9.26 2.25
N LEU A 61 -23.33 10.50 1.80
CA LEU A 61 -22.91 11.72 2.50
C LEU A 61 -23.69 11.98 3.80
N ARG A 62 -25.00 11.63 3.86
CA ARG A 62 -25.83 11.88 5.06
C ARG A 62 -25.60 10.89 6.20
N LEU A 63 -25.16 9.67 5.93
CA LEU A 63 -24.82 8.69 6.97
C LEU A 63 -23.47 8.98 7.68
N GLY A 64 -22.69 9.95 7.18
CA GLY A 64 -21.42 10.37 7.77
C GLY A 64 -21.49 11.56 8.73
N SER A 65 -22.66 12.16 8.97
CA SER A 65 -22.76 13.38 9.79
C SER A 65 -22.94 13.07 11.28
N CYS A 66 -21.87 12.60 11.91
CA CYS A 66 -21.59 12.93 13.30
C CYS A 66 -20.48 13.98 13.27
N LYS A 67 -20.66 15.11 13.95
CA LYS A 67 -19.68 16.18 14.09
C LYS A 67 -18.37 15.62 14.68
N VAL A 68 -17.48 15.21 13.79
CA VAL A 68 -16.07 14.98 14.03
C VAL A 68 -15.38 16.16 13.37
N THR A 69 -14.64 16.92 14.16
CA THR A 69 -13.85 18.08 13.73
C THR A 69 -13.03 17.74 12.47
N ASP A 70 -13.20 18.58 11.45
CA ASP A 70 -12.90 18.34 10.05
C ASP A 70 -11.42 18.62 9.67
N GLU A 71 -10.47 18.25 10.53
CA GLU A 71 -9.05 18.45 10.27
C GLU A 71 -8.35 17.09 10.16
N GLY A 72 -8.22 16.60 8.91
CA GLY A 72 -7.46 15.39 8.58
C GLY A 72 -8.22 14.31 7.81
N ASN A 73 -9.39 14.60 7.24
CA ASN A 73 -10.20 13.62 6.52
C ASN A 73 -9.53 13.11 5.21
N PHE A 74 -8.70 12.08 5.39
CA PHE A 74 -8.32 11.00 4.49
C PHE A 74 -8.35 11.34 2.98
N LEU A 75 -7.30 12.03 2.51
CA LEU A 75 -7.19 12.42 1.10
C LEU A 75 -7.23 11.24 0.13
N ALA A 76 -6.74 10.04 0.46
CA ALA A 76 -6.75 8.90 -0.46
C ALA A 76 -8.17 8.48 -0.92
N ARG A 77 -9.23 8.72 -0.11
CA ARG A 77 -10.64 8.49 -0.52
C ARG A 77 -11.12 9.48 -1.59
N LYS A 78 -10.37 10.55 -1.84
CA LYS A 78 -10.64 11.51 -2.92
C LYS A 78 -10.12 11.04 -4.27
N LEU A 79 -9.34 9.95 -4.32
CA LEU A 79 -8.77 9.45 -5.58
C LEU A 79 -9.88 9.12 -6.58
N VAL A 80 -10.95 8.48 -6.09
CA VAL A 80 -12.16 8.16 -6.88
C VAL A 80 -13.01 9.38 -7.27
N LEU A 81 -12.76 10.55 -6.65
CA LEU A 81 -13.52 11.79 -6.91
C LEU A 81 -12.88 12.66 -8.00
N THR A 82 -11.61 12.40 -8.33
CA THR A 82 -10.91 13.03 -9.46
C THR A 82 -11.57 12.65 -10.80
N GLY A 83 -11.38 13.47 -11.82
CA GLY A 83 -11.81 13.19 -13.20
C GLY A 83 -11.26 11.85 -13.68
N GLN A 84 -9.96 11.63 -13.50
CA GLN A 84 -9.31 10.37 -13.83
C GLN A 84 -9.85 9.17 -13.02
N GLY A 85 -10.12 9.35 -11.72
CA GLY A 85 -10.74 8.32 -10.88
C GLY A 85 -12.15 7.94 -11.33
N LYS A 86 -12.98 8.92 -11.68
CA LYS A 86 -14.32 8.70 -12.22
C LYS A 86 -14.28 7.97 -13.56
N GLN A 87 -13.41 8.39 -14.46
CA GLN A 87 -13.20 7.73 -15.76
C GLN A 87 -12.73 6.28 -15.60
N TRP A 88 -11.87 6.01 -14.62
CA TRP A 88 -11.44 4.65 -14.29
C TRP A 88 -12.60 3.79 -13.80
N ILE A 89 -13.47 4.32 -12.92
CA ILE A 89 -14.63 3.57 -12.39
C ILE A 89 -15.67 3.26 -13.48
N THR A 90 -15.93 4.19 -14.41
CA THR A 90 -16.93 3.98 -15.47
C THR A 90 -16.56 2.89 -16.48
N GLN A 91 -15.32 2.40 -16.47
CA GLN A 91 -14.89 1.27 -17.31
C GLN A 91 -15.28 -0.10 -16.73
N PHE A 92 -15.77 -0.14 -15.48
CA PHE A 92 -16.25 -1.36 -14.84
C PHE A 92 -17.76 -1.54 -15.04
N ASP A 93 -18.17 -2.80 -15.16
CA ASP A 93 -19.57 -3.22 -15.13
C ASP A 93 -20.23 -2.72 -13.82
N ASP A 94 -21.51 -2.31 -13.85
CA ASP A 94 -22.17 -1.61 -12.72
C ASP A 94 -22.08 -2.36 -11.38
N ILE A 95 -22.14 -3.69 -11.41
CA ILE A 95 -22.04 -4.53 -10.22
C ILE A 95 -20.63 -4.53 -9.58
N ASP A 96 -19.60 -4.22 -10.38
CA ASP A 96 -18.20 -4.28 -9.97
C ASP A 96 -17.65 -2.90 -9.55
N GLN A 97 -18.33 -1.80 -9.91
CA GLN A 97 -17.91 -0.43 -9.60
C GLN A 97 -17.72 -0.21 -8.09
N GLY A 98 -18.59 -0.77 -7.24
CA GLY A 98 -18.43 -0.71 -5.79
C GLY A 98 -17.13 -1.36 -5.29
N THR A 99 -16.73 -2.47 -5.90
CA THR A 99 -15.47 -3.17 -5.59
C THR A 99 -14.27 -2.41 -6.12
N ALA A 100 -14.37 -1.77 -7.29
CA ALA A 100 -13.31 -0.91 -7.84
C ALA A 100 -13.07 0.32 -6.94
N ILE A 101 -14.13 0.95 -6.43
CA ILE A 101 -14.04 2.04 -5.45
C ILE A 101 -13.36 1.55 -4.17
N LEU A 102 -13.74 0.37 -3.67
CA LEU A 102 -13.10 -0.24 -2.50
C LEU A 102 -11.60 -0.49 -2.73
N LEU A 103 -11.21 -0.99 -3.92
CA LEU A 103 -9.82 -1.21 -4.30
C LEU A 103 -9.03 0.11 -4.26
N ALA A 104 -9.52 1.15 -4.94
CA ALA A 104 -8.86 2.45 -5.00
C ALA A 104 -8.73 3.11 -3.61
N ASN A 105 -9.79 3.07 -2.81
CA ASN A 105 -9.80 3.64 -1.45
C ASN A 105 -8.93 2.87 -0.45
N SER A 106 -8.50 1.67 -0.80
CA SER A 106 -7.61 0.83 0.02
C SER A 106 -6.12 1.07 -0.29
N LEU A 107 -5.80 1.94 -1.24
CA LEU A 107 -4.42 2.32 -1.56
C LEU A 107 -3.83 3.23 -0.48
N THR A 108 -2.54 3.02 -0.20
CA THR A 108 -1.69 3.92 0.57
C THR A 108 -0.94 4.82 -0.41
N LEU A 109 -1.31 6.10 -0.43
CA LEU A 109 -0.67 7.12 -1.26
C LEU A 109 0.45 7.80 -0.47
N ILE A 110 1.64 7.92 -1.06
CA ILE A 110 2.84 8.50 -0.41
C ILE A 110 3.33 9.67 -1.25
N SER A 111 3.28 10.87 -0.67
CA SER A 111 3.75 12.08 -1.33
C SER A 111 5.27 12.13 -1.42
N HIS A 112 5.79 12.96 -2.33
CA HIS A 112 7.22 13.25 -2.42
C HIS A 112 7.80 13.76 -1.10
N THR A 113 7.05 14.62 -0.40
CA THR A 113 7.45 15.24 0.87
C THR A 113 7.60 14.19 1.97
N GLU A 114 6.57 13.36 2.15
CA GLU A 114 6.61 12.25 3.12
C GLU A 114 7.74 11.27 2.79
N PHE A 115 7.82 10.83 1.53
CA PHE A 115 8.83 9.90 1.07
C PHE A 115 10.24 10.39 1.38
N ARG A 116 10.57 11.60 0.93
CA ARG A 116 11.91 12.18 1.07
C ARG A 116 12.27 12.38 2.53
N ARG A 117 11.38 12.98 3.31
CA ARG A 117 11.63 13.30 4.72
C ARG A 117 11.88 12.03 5.54
N GLU A 118 11.04 11.01 5.38
CA GLU A 118 11.13 9.81 6.18
C GLU A 118 12.28 8.90 5.73
N LEU A 119 12.59 8.86 4.44
CA LEU A 119 13.77 8.14 3.94
C LEU A 119 15.07 8.82 4.40
N GLU A 120 15.14 10.15 4.39
CA GLU A 120 16.27 10.90 4.91
C GLU A 120 16.48 10.65 6.42
N LYS A 121 15.41 10.72 7.22
CA LYS A 121 15.44 10.36 8.64
C LYS A 121 15.91 8.91 8.85
N LEU A 122 15.49 7.97 8.00
CA LEU A 122 15.92 6.58 8.05
C LEU A 122 17.43 6.45 7.80
N VAL A 123 17.97 7.15 6.80
CA VAL A 123 19.41 7.19 6.49
C VAL A 123 20.21 7.77 7.65
N LEU A 124 19.79 8.92 8.17
CA LEU A 124 20.45 9.58 9.30
C LEU A 124 20.40 8.72 10.57
N GLY A 125 19.25 8.10 10.85
CA GLY A 125 19.08 7.20 11.98
C GLY A 125 19.99 5.97 11.89
N ALA A 126 20.07 5.31 10.73
CA ALA A 126 20.96 4.17 10.51
C ALA A 126 22.45 4.55 10.54
N ALA A 127 22.77 5.79 10.17
CA ALA A 127 24.14 6.32 10.16
C ALA A 127 24.67 6.65 11.56
N ALA A 128 23.79 6.94 12.52
CA ALA A 128 24.15 7.22 13.92
C ALA A 128 24.88 6.03 14.57
N ASP A 129 24.53 4.79 14.19
CA ASP A 129 25.13 3.56 14.72
C ASP A 129 26.45 3.17 14.02
N VAL A 130 27.00 4.03 13.15
CA VAL A 130 28.27 3.80 12.46
C VAL A 130 29.29 4.81 12.96
N GLU A 131 30.44 4.35 13.44
CA GLU A 131 31.56 5.24 13.76
C GLU A 131 32.47 5.37 12.53
N GLY A 132 32.31 6.46 11.77
CA GLY A 132 33.09 6.78 10.58
C GLY A 132 32.27 7.03 9.30
N PRO A 133 32.94 7.28 8.17
CA PRO A 133 32.29 7.62 6.91
C PRO A 133 31.50 6.48 6.27
N ILE A 134 30.46 6.83 5.53
CA ILE A 134 29.50 5.89 4.94
C ILE A 134 29.38 6.18 3.45
N ALA A 135 29.57 5.16 2.62
CA ALA A 135 29.30 5.23 1.19
C ALA A 135 27.80 5.06 0.95
N LEU A 136 27.19 6.02 0.28
CA LEU A 136 25.77 6.00 -0.09
C LEU A 136 25.61 5.70 -1.59
N PHE A 137 24.74 4.76 -1.92
CA PHE A 137 24.39 4.40 -3.30
C PHE A 137 22.87 4.39 -3.48
N ALA A 138 22.37 5.06 -4.51
CA ALA A 138 21.03 4.87 -5.04
C ALA A 138 21.01 3.56 -5.81
N VAL A 139 20.03 2.71 -5.51
CA VAL A 139 19.85 1.46 -6.25
C VAL A 139 19.32 1.78 -7.65
N ARG A 140 20.00 1.28 -8.67
CA ARG A 140 19.59 1.40 -10.09
C ARG A 140 19.62 0.05 -10.79
N GLU A 141 18.99 -0.01 -11.96
CA GLU A 141 19.15 -1.17 -12.83
C GLU A 141 20.56 -1.18 -13.44
N LEU A 142 21.17 -2.36 -13.43
CA LEU A 142 22.53 -2.58 -13.94
C LEU A 142 22.48 -3.45 -15.19
N PRO A 143 23.40 -3.24 -16.15
CA PRO A 143 23.49 -4.10 -17.31
C PRO A 143 23.79 -5.53 -16.87
N LYS A 144 23.16 -6.47 -17.55
CA LYS A 144 23.36 -7.91 -17.36
C LYS A 144 23.95 -8.49 -18.62
N PHE A 145 24.91 -9.39 -18.46
CA PHE A 145 25.38 -10.20 -19.56
C PHE A 145 24.33 -11.28 -19.83
N SER A 146 23.75 -11.27 -21.03
CA SER A 146 22.91 -12.35 -21.53
C SER A 146 23.78 -13.30 -22.34
N PRO A 147 23.98 -14.56 -21.91
CA PRO A 147 24.71 -15.53 -22.70
C PRO A 147 24.00 -15.80 -24.02
N GLU A 148 24.74 -16.17 -25.07
CA GLU A 148 24.18 -16.53 -26.39
C GLU A 148 23.17 -17.67 -26.29
N GLU A 149 23.36 -18.56 -25.32
CA GLU A 149 22.45 -19.66 -25.05
C GLU A 149 21.30 -19.25 -24.13
N SER A 150 20.09 -19.22 -24.69
CA SER A 150 18.83 -18.76 -24.05
C SER A 150 18.46 -19.49 -22.74
N TRP A 151 19.02 -20.68 -22.48
CA TRP A 151 18.77 -21.44 -21.25
C TRP A 151 19.65 -20.98 -20.07
N MET A 152 20.73 -20.22 -20.33
CA MET A 152 21.57 -19.68 -19.28
C MET A 152 20.97 -18.40 -18.69
N MET A 153 21.06 -18.27 -17.37
CA MET A 153 20.54 -17.09 -16.67
C MET A 153 21.46 -15.87 -16.93
N PRO A 154 20.90 -14.67 -17.21
CA PRO A 154 21.68 -13.46 -17.32
C PRO A 154 22.51 -13.19 -16.06
N GLN A 155 23.79 -12.90 -16.23
CA GLN A 155 24.73 -12.67 -15.15
C GLN A 155 24.91 -11.18 -14.84
N VAL A 156 25.04 -10.86 -13.57
CA VAL A 156 25.31 -9.50 -13.10
C VAL A 156 26.80 -9.20 -13.31
N LEU A 157 27.10 -8.00 -13.82
CA LEU A 157 28.47 -7.51 -13.98
C LEU A 157 28.97 -6.77 -12.72
N PRO A 158 30.28 -6.72 -12.44
CA PRO A 158 30.83 -5.91 -11.34
C PRO A 158 30.52 -4.42 -11.53
N LEU A 159 30.17 -3.74 -10.43
CA LEU A 159 29.61 -2.38 -10.49
C LEU A 159 30.61 -1.39 -11.10
N TYR A 160 31.87 -1.46 -10.65
CA TYR A 160 32.90 -0.52 -11.08
C TYR A 160 33.42 -0.82 -12.50
N SER A 161 33.08 -1.98 -13.07
CA SER A 161 33.36 -2.30 -14.47
C SER A 161 32.32 -1.73 -15.44
N CYS A 162 31.10 -1.42 -14.98
CA CYS A 162 30.02 -0.94 -15.82
C CYS A 162 29.55 0.49 -15.50
N ALA A 163 30.10 1.12 -14.47
CA ALA A 163 29.79 2.49 -14.09
C ALA A 163 30.83 3.48 -14.65
N SER A 164 30.37 4.57 -15.24
CA SER A 164 31.22 5.71 -15.59
C SER A 164 31.70 6.46 -14.36
N LEU A 165 32.92 7.00 -14.43
CA LEU A 165 33.51 7.85 -13.41
C LEU A 165 33.06 9.31 -13.59
N SER A 166 33.01 10.06 -12.48
CA SER A 166 32.93 11.52 -12.51
C SER A 166 34.23 12.14 -13.01
N GLU A 167 34.17 13.40 -13.45
CA GLU A 167 35.34 14.15 -13.93
C GLU A 167 36.48 14.23 -12.92
N ASP A 168 36.15 14.29 -11.62
CA ASP A 168 37.12 14.30 -10.53
C ASP A 168 37.66 12.90 -10.16
N GLY A 169 37.14 11.83 -10.77
CA GLY A 169 37.51 10.44 -10.51
C GLY A 169 37.13 9.90 -9.13
N ARG A 170 36.39 10.66 -8.31
CA ARG A 170 36.07 10.28 -6.91
C ARG A 170 34.75 9.55 -6.77
N SER A 171 33.83 9.72 -7.71
CA SER A 171 32.52 9.09 -7.70
C SER A 171 32.23 8.34 -8.99
N ILE A 172 31.26 7.42 -8.91
CA ILE A 172 30.67 6.76 -10.06
C ILE A 172 29.33 7.42 -10.40
N SER A 173 28.85 7.21 -11.62
CA SER A 173 27.51 7.63 -12.02
C SER A 173 26.44 7.10 -11.05
N SER A 174 25.58 8.00 -10.58
CA SER A 174 24.53 7.69 -9.60
C SER A 174 23.26 7.11 -10.22
N VAL A 175 23.04 7.35 -11.52
CA VAL A 175 21.87 6.93 -12.29
C VAL A 175 22.30 6.23 -13.57
N GLY A 176 21.45 5.36 -14.14
CA GLY A 176 21.75 4.72 -15.42
C GLY A 176 21.84 5.73 -16.56
N ALA A 177 22.46 5.36 -17.68
CA ALA A 177 22.54 6.20 -18.89
C ALA A 177 21.25 6.15 -19.74
N THR A 178 20.09 5.89 -19.13
CA THR A 178 18.80 5.74 -19.80
C THR A 178 17.96 7.01 -19.64
N ALA A 179 17.14 7.32 -20.64
CA ALA A 179 16.25 8.48 -20.60
C ALA A 179 15.08 8.32 -19.61
N ASP A 180 14.70 7.08 -19.29
CA ASP A 180 13.63 6.76 -18.33
C ASP A 180 14.26 6.53 -16.94
N LEU A 181 14.47 7.62 -16.19
CA LEU A 181 14.97 7.59 -14.83
C LEU A 181 13.79 7.64 -13.85
N GLY A 182 13.65 6.58 -13.04
CA GLY A 182 12.60 6.46 -12.04
C GLY A 182 12.99 7.02 -10.66
N SER A 183 12.64 6.27 -9.62
CA SER A 183 12.92 6.62 -8.22
C SER A 183 14.41 6.80 -7.91
N GLU A 184 15.29 6.17 -8.69
CA GLU A 184 16.75 6.27 -8.54
C GLU A 184 17.26 7.71 -8.69
N ALA A 185 16.66 8.55 -9.54
CA ALA A 185 17.09 9.93 -9.72
C ALA A 185 16.74 10.80 -8.49
N ILE A 186 15.56 10.58 -7.91
CA ILE A 186 15.10 11.27 -6.69
C ILE A 186 16.01 10.89 -5.52
N ILE A 187 16.32 9.60 -5.40
CA ILE A 187 17.21 9.09 -4.34
C ILE A 187 18.64 9.57 -4.54
N ALA A 188 19.16 9.54 -5.77
CA ALA A 188 20.50 10.06 -6.08
C ALA A 188 20.62 11.55 -5.73
N HIS A 189 19.59 12.35 -6.04
CA HIS A 189 19.56 13.76 -5.65
C HIS A 189 19.57 13.92 -4.12
N MET A 190 18.74 13.15 -3.40
CA MET A 190 18.73 13.16 -1.94
C MET A 190 20.10 12.79 -1.35
N ILE A 191 20.75 11.72 -1.86
CA ILE A 191 22.09 11.31 -1.44
C ILE A 191 23.11 12.43 -1.66
N ARG A 192 23.06 13.10 -2.82
CA ARG A 192 23.93 14.24 -3.13
C ARG A 192 23.77 15.37 -2.11
N GLN A 193 22.53 15.69 -1.71
CA GLN A 193 22.28 16.71 -0.69
C GLN A 193 22.82 16.29 0.69
N LEU A 194 22.60 15.03 1.08
CA LEU A 194 23.10 14.50 2.35
C LEU A 194 24.62 14.54 2.43
N ALA A 195 25.31 14.14 1.36
CA ALA A 195 26.76 14.19 1.27
C ALA A 195 27.30 15.63 1.26
N ARG A 196 26.62 16.58 0.60
CA ARG A 196 27.00 18.00 0.67
C ARG A 196 26.80 18.60 2.06
N GLY A 197 25.71 18.24 2.74
CA GLY A 197 25.40 18.74 4.08
C GLY A 197 26.28 18.11 5.17
N ASN A 198 26.78 16.89 4.96
CA ASN A 198 27.56 16.14 5.95
C ASN A 198 28.78 15.47 5.28
N PRO A 199 29.71 16.24 4.70
CA PRO A 199 30.77 15.71 3.85
C PRO A 199 31.71 14.79 4.62
N ALA A 200 31.93 14.98 5.92
CA ALA A 200 32.73 14.09 6.74
C ALA A 200 32.07 12.70 6.92
N LYS A 201 30.74 12.65 6.94
CA LYS A 201 29.97 11.46 7.29
C LYS A 201 29.52 10.64 6.08
N PHE A 202 29.09 11.30 5.01
CA PHE A 202 28.53 10.63 3.83
C PHE A 202 29.39 10.87 2.60
N ILE A 203 29.57 9.82 1.81
CA ILE A 203 30.30 9.85 0.55
C ILE A 203 29.32 9.47 -0.56
N ASN A 204 29.17 10.34 -1.56
CA ASN A 204 28.21 10.21 -2.64
C ASN A 204 28.72 9.26 -3.73
N HIS A 205 28.13 8.07 -3.86
CA HIS A 205 28.46 7.06 -4.88
C HIS A 205 29.98 6.91 -5.14
N PRO A 206 30.80 6.64 -4.11
CA PRO A 206 32.25 6.70 -4.26
C PRO A 206 32.85 5.57 -5.08
N THR A 207 34.03 5.83 -5.65
CA THR A 207 34.94 4.80 -6.13
C THR A 207 35.53 4.00 -4.96
N LEU A 208 36.10 2.82 -5.26
CA LEU A 208 36.81 2.03 -4.24
C LEU A 208 38.00 2.80 -3.64
N ASN A 209 38.67 3.65 -4.42
CA ASN A 209 39.79 4.45 -3.92
C ASN A 209 39.29 5.54 -2.96
N GLU A 210 38.25 6.29 -3.33
CA GLU A 210 37.65 7.28 -2.43
C GLU A 210 37.14 6.63 -1.14
N MET A 211 36.52 5.45 -1.21
CA MET A 211 36.12 4.71 0.00
C MET A 211 37.31 4.35 0.89
N ARG A 212 38.45 3.96 0.31
CA ARG A 212 39.67 3.62 1.03
C ARG A 212 40.28 4.86 1.70
N ASP A 213 40.46 5.91 0.93
CA ASP A 213 41.12 7.16 1.36
C ASP A 213 40.34 7.83 2.49
N ARG A 214 39.01 7.74 2.43
CA ARG A 214 38.11 8.26 3.47
C ARG A 214 37.93 7.30 4.65
N GLY A 215 38.48 6.08 4.61
CA GLY A 215 38.31 5.10 5.66
C GLY A 215 36.86 4.69 5.90
N CYS A 216 36.12 4.40 4.83
CA CYS A 216 34.70 4.03 4.87
C CYS A 216 34.44 2.83 5.82
N ARG A 217 33.32 2.89 6.55
CA ARG A 217 32.91 1.91 7.58
C ARG A 217 31.57 1.25 7.29
N ALA A 218 30.80 1.79 6.36
CA ALA A 218 29.57 1.15 5.91
C ALA A 218 29.22 1.49 4.47
N VAL A 219 28.57 0.56 3.79
CA VAL A 219 27.97 0.74 2.47
C VAL A 219 26.47 0.70 2.62
N PHE A 220 25.81 1.83 2.39
CA PHE A 220 24.36 1.93 2.41
C PHE A 220 23.84 1.98 0.98
N VAL A 221 22.98 1.03 0.63
CA VAL A 221 22.21 1.06 -0.62
C VAL A 221 20.78 1.51 -0.30
N VAL A 222 20.28 2.48 -1.06
CA VAL A 222 19.02 3.17 -0.80
C VAL A 222 18.05 2.97 -1.96
N ASP A 223 16.83 2.57 -1.66
CA ASP A 223 15.76 2.33 -2.65
C ASP A 223 14.41 2.87 -2.13
N ASP A 224 13.44 3.09 -3.02
CA ASP A 224 12.10 3.51 -2.60
C ASP A 224 11.26 2.31 -2.16
N PHE A 225 11.27 1.24 -2.96
CA PHE A 225 10.40 0.11 -2.76
C PHE A 225 11.06 -1.26 -3.04
N VAL A 226 11.18 -2.07 -1.99
CA VAL A 226 11.66 -3.46 -2.09
C VAL A 226 10.46 -4.40 -2.24
N GLY A 227 9.95 -4.50 -3.47
CA GLY A 227 8.89 -5.45 -3.85
C GLY A 227 9.37 -6.90 -3.78
N SER A 228 9.99 -7.40 -4.86
CA SER A 228 10.63 -8.73 -4.85
C SER A 228 12.08 -8.72 -4.33
N GLY A 229 12.67 -7.51 -4.25
CA GLY A 229 14.09 -7.29 -3.95
C GLY A 229 15.04 -7.60 -5.12
N GLY A 230 14.54 -7.91 -6.33
CA GLY A 230 15.40 -8.28 -7.46
C GLY A 230 16.39 -7.20 -7.89
N ARG A 231 15.96 -5.93 -7.90
CA ARG A 231 16.81 -4.77 -8.25
C ARG A 231 17.93 -4.58 -7.22
N VAL A 232 17.55 -4.45 -5.94
CA VAL A 232 18.51 -4.35 -4.82
C VAL A 232 19.45 -5.55 -4.75
N ARG A 233 18.96 -6.79 -4.94
CA ARG A 233 19.79 -7.99 -5.02
C ARG A 233 20.82 -7.86 -6.14
N SER A 234 20.38 -7.54 -7.35
CA SER A 234 21.30 -7.44 -8.50
C SER A 234 22.36 -6.37 -8.25
N PHE A 235 21.98 -5.25 -7.64
CA PHE A 235 22.92 -4.18 -7.28
C PHE A 235 23.93 -4.62 -6.21
N LEU A 236 23.48 -5.29 -5.15
CA LEU A 236 24.37 -5.81 -4.11
C LEU A 236 25.24 -6.96 -4.60
N ASP A 237 24.73 -7.85 -5.46
CA ASP A 237 25.52 -8.93 -6.08
C ASP A 237 26.62 -8.31 -6.96
N SER A 238 26.32 -7.23 -7.68
CA SER A 238 27.30 -6.47 -8.48
C SER A 238 28.41 -5.88 -7.61
N LEU A 239 28.08 -5.21 -6.50
CA LEU A 239 29.06 -4.75 -5.51
C LEU A 239 29.83 -5.92 -4.91
N TRP A 240 29.15 -7.02 -4.63
CA TRP A 240 29.76 -8.20 -4.03
C TRP A 240 30.71 -8.91 -4.96
N LEU A 241 30.73 -8.66 -6.27
CA LEU A 241 31.75 -9.22 -7.15
C LEU A 241 33.14 -8.63 -6.89
N GLU A 242 33.21 -7.43 -6.32
CA GLU A 242 34.46 -6.71 -6.06
C GLU A 242 35.29 -7.36 -4.94
N PRO A 243 36.51 -7.88 -5.24
CA PRO A 243 37.35 -8.53 -4.24
C PRO A 243 37.70 -7.63 -3.05
N THR A 244 37.90 -6.34 -3.30
CA THR A 244 38.20 -5.33 -2.28
C THR A 244 37.06 -5.22 -1.25
N LEU A 245 35.81 -5.15 -1.71
CA LEU A 245 34.65 -5.07 -0.81
C LEU A 245 34.45 -6.37 -0.02
N LYS A 246 34.68 -7.54 -0.64
CA LYS A 246 34.66 -8.83 0.07
C LYS A 246 35.70 -8.86 1.20
N SER A 247 36.92 -8.40 0.91
CA SER A 247 38.03 -8.35 1.87
C SER A 247 37.70 -7.42 3.06
N TRP A 248 37.20 -6.22 2.78
CA TRP A 248 36.80 -5.29 3.84
C TRP A 248 35.63 -5.82 4.69
N TRP A 249 34.69 -6.54 4.08
CA TRP A 249 33.59 -7.14 4.82
C TRP A 249 34.04 -8.32 5.68
N SER A 250 34.90 -9.21 5.15
CA SER A 250 35.36 -10.40 5.87
C SER A 250 36.22 -10.03 7.09
N THR A 251 37.02 -8.97 6.96
CA THR A 251 37.82 -8.37 8.04
C THR A 251 37.03 -7.46 8.98
N LYS A 252 35.70 -7.34 8.80
CA LYS A 252 34.80 -6.50 9.60
C LYS A 252 35.10 -5.00 9.53
N LEU A 253 35.82 -4.55 8.50
CA LEU A 253 36.09 -3.14 8.25
C LEU A 253 34.85 -2.38 7.79
N ILE A 254 33.99 -3.03 6.99
CA ILE A 254 32.72 -2.47 6.52
C ILE A 254 31.54 -3.39 6.84
N ARG A 255 30.36 -2.78 6.93
CA ARG A 255 29.07 -3.47 6.90
C ARG A 255 28.19 -2.98 5.76
N PHE A 256 27.29 -3.84 5.27
CA PHE A 256 26.30 -3.48 4.27
C PHE A 256 24.95 -3.20 4.92
N ASN A 257 24.28 -2.13 4.49
CA ASN A 257 22.91 -1.84 4.88
C ASN A 257 22.05 -1.61 3.64
N VAL A 258 20.82 -2.13 3.67
CA VAL A 258 19.76 -1.78 2.73
C VAL A 258 18.78 -0.88 3.45
N LEU A 259 18.59 0.32 2.91
CA LEU A 259 17.65 1.31 3.44
C LEU A 259 16.56 1.50 2.40
N ALA A 260 15.31 1.26 2.79
CA ALA A 260 14.19 1.47 1.89
C ALA A 260 13.03 2.18 2.57
N TYR A 261 12.28 2.98 1.82
CA TYR A 261 11.07 3.56 2.36
C TYR A 261 10.07 2.45 2.70
N SER A 262 9.81 1.54 1.74
CA SER A 262 8.96 0.38 2.00
C SER A 262 9.47 -0.93 1.41
N ALA A 263 9.12 -2.05 2.04
CA ALA A 263 9.53 -3.38 1.63
C ALA A 263 8.45 -4.42 1.94
N THR A 264 8.31 -5.41 1.06
CA THR A 264 7.51 -6.59 1.37
C THR A 264 8.31 -7.56 2.25
N ASP A 265 7.60 -8.44 2.97
CA ASP A 265 8.23 -9.51 3.75
C ASP A 265 9.03 -10.47 2.84
N HIS A 266 8.51 -10.80 1.66
CA HIS A 266 9.23 -11.60 0.67
C HIS A 266 10.52 -10.92 0.21
N GLY A 267 10.45 -9.62 -0.14
CA GLY A 267 11.61 -8.83 -0.53
C GLY A 267 12.67 -8.75 0.57
N THR A 268 12.25 -8.52 1.81
CA THR A 268 13.12 -8.48 2.98
C THR A 268 13.85 -9.80 3.18
N ARG A 269 13.12 -10.94 3.23
CA ARG A 269 13.72 -12.28 3.37
C ARG A 269 14.66 -12.63 2.23
N SER A 270 14.33 -12.18 1.02
CA SER A 270 15.17 -12.38 -0.16
C SER A 270 16.53 -11.70 0.03
N LEU A 271 16.57 -10.47 0.53
CA LEU A 271 17.81 -9.73 0.77
C LEU A 271 18.60 -10.24 1.97
N GLN A 272 17.94 -10.76 3.02
CA GLN A 272 18.61 -11.36 4.19
C GLN A 272 19.48 -12.58 3.84
N ARG A 273 19.16 -13.26 2.73
CA ARG A 273 19.88 -14.45 2.25
C ARG A 273 21.10 -14.12 1.39
N LEU A 274 21.41 -12.84 1.17
CA LEU A 274 22.57 -12.43 0.38
C LEU A 274 23.87 -12.71 1.13
N LYS A 275 24.94 -13.00 0.39
CA LYS A 275 26.27 -13.31 0.95
C LYS A 275 26.84 -12.18 1.80
N CYS A 276 26.55 -10.93 1.44
CA CYS A 276 26.96 -9.75 2.18
C CYS A 276 26.21 -9.55 3.51
N SER A 277 25.16 -10.35 3.78
CA SER A 277 24.32 -10.30 4.98
C SER A 277 23.96 -8.86 5.39
N PRO A 278 23.26 -8.10 4.53
CA PRO A 278 23.03 -6.69 4.78
C PRO A 278 22.05 -6.50 5.93
N ALA A 279 22.28 -5.49 6.76
CA ALA A 279 21.28 -5.00 7.71
C ALA A 279 20.17 -4.28 6.94
N ILE A 280 18.92 -4.70 7.11
CA ILE A 280 17.78 -4.14 6.37
C ILE A 280 16.98 -3.22 7.30
N CYS A 281 16.92 -1.94 6.94
CA CYS A 281 16.11 -0.96 7.64
C CYS A 281 15.02 -0.45 6.69
N VAL A 282 13.77 -0.50 7.15
CA VAL A 282 12.62 -0.10 6.36
C VAL A 282 11.76 0.85 7.17
N HIS A 283 11.39 1.99 6.61
CA HIS A 283 10.51 2.93 7.30
C HIS A 283 9.11 2.33 7.49
N ARG A 284 8.55 1.67 6.46
CA ARG A 284 7.21 1.07 6.52
C ARG A 284 7.11 -0.29 5.83
N ASP A 285 6.53 -1.27 6.50
CA ASP A 285 6.19 -2.54 5.84
C ASP A 285 5.16 -2.32 4.73
N ALA A 286 5.42 -2.91 3.56
CA ALA A 286 4.50 -2.88 2.44
C ALA A 286 3.28 -3.75 2.75
N THR A 287 2.09 -3.21 2.50
CA THR A 287 0.86 -3.99 2.53
C THR A 287 0.50 -4.51 1.15
N SER A 288 -0.10 -5.70 1.14
CA SER A 288 -0.87 -6.21 0.02
C SER A 288 -2.36 -6.26 0.38
N PHE A 289 -3.23 -6.26 -0.63
CA PHE A 289 -4.67 -6.43 -0.45
C PHE A 289 -5.04 -7.70 0.33
N GLU A 290 -4.20 -8.74 0.30
CA GLU A 290 -4.37 -9.95 1.10
C GLU A 290 -4.10 -9.72 2.60
N THR A 291 -3.18 -8.81 2.92
CA THR A 291 -2.78 -8.47 4.29
C THR A 291 -3.56 -7.31 4.92
N LEU A 292 -4.34 -6.57 4.13
CA LEU A 292 -5.16 -5.47 4.64
C LEU A 292 -6.16 -5.97 5.71
N PRO A 293 -6.55 -5.11 6.68
CA PRO A 293 -7.54 -5.43 7.70
C PRO A 293 -8.98 -5.36 7.15
N LEU A 294 -9.22 -6.00 6.00
CA LEU A 294 -10.52 -6.12 5.37
C LEU A 294 -11.17 -7.47 5.72
N SER A 295 -12.51 -7.52 5.66
CA SER A 295 -13.25 -8.78 5.76
C SER A 295 -12.85 -9.76 4.64
N LEU A 296 -13.01 -11.06 4.88
CA LEU A 296 -12.67 -12.10 3.89
C LEU A 296 -13.46 -11.91 2.58
N GLU A 297 -14.74 -11.56 2.70
CA GLU A 297 -15.62 -11.25 1.57
C GLU A 297 -15.06 -10.11 0.70
N LYS A 298 -14.70 -8.98 1.31
CA LYS A 298 -14.11 -7.83 0.61
C LYS A 298 -12.80 -8.20 -0.11
N LYS A 299 -11.97 -9.04 0.51
CA LYS A 299 -10.72 -9.52 -0.10
C LYS A 299 -10.98 -10.39 -1.32
N GLU A 300 -11.95 -11.30 -1.25
CA GLU A 300 -12.30 -12.15 -2.39
C GLU A 300 -12.95 -11.35 -3.51
N LEU A 301 -13.78 -10.35 -3.20
CA LEU A 301 -14.30 -9.41 -4.20
C LEU A 301 -13.18 -8.69 -4.94
N ILE A 302 -12.22 -8.10 -4.22
CA ILE A 302 -11.04 -7.45 -4.81
C ILE A 302 -10.25 -8.44 -5.69
N ARG A 303 -10.00 -9.65 -5.19
CA ARG A 303 -9.25 -10.68 -5.92
C ARG A 303 -9.98 -11.08 -7.21
N LYS A 304 -11.30 -11.27 -7.13
CA LYS A 304 -12.16 -11.56 -8.28
C LYS A 304 -12.13 -10.42 -9.29
N LEU A 305 -12.28 -9.17 -8.85
CA LEU A 305 -12.19 -7.99 -9.71
C LEU A 305 -10.87 -7.97 -10.48
N CYS A 306 -9.73 -8.08 -9.79
CA CYS A 306 -8.41 -8.07 -10.43
C CYS A 306 -8.22 -9.24 -11.42
N ARG A 307 -8.78 -10.41 -11.11
CA ARG A 307 -8.74 -11.59 -11.99
C ARG A 307 -9.59 -11.39 -13.25
N ASP A 308 -10.82 -10.97 -13.10
CA ASP A 308 -11.80 -10.92 -14.18
C ASP A 308 -11.45 -9.80 -15.18
N TYR A 309 -11.16 -8.59 -14.67
CA TYR A 309 -10.71 -7.48 -15.50
C TYR A 309 -9.27 -7.69 -15.98
N GLY A 310 -8.42 -8.34 -15.18
CA GLY A 310 -7.10 -8.74 -15.63
C GLY A 310 -7.15 -9.71 -16.81
N ALA A 311 -8.06 -10.69 -16.78
CA ALA A 311 -8.29 -11.62 -17.90
C ALA A 311 -8.88 -10.93 -19.13
N ARG A 312 -9.79 -9.98 -18.93
CA ARG A 312 -10.45 -9.21 -20.00
C ARG A 312 -9.43 -8.33 -20.73
N VAL A 313 -8.64 -7.56 -19.97
CA VAL A 313 -7.75 -6.51 -20.49
C VAL A 313 -6.34 -7.05 -20.79
N PHE A 314 -5.80 -7.96 -19.97
CA PHE A 314 -4.39 -8.40 -20.02
C PHE A 314 -4.23 -9.88 -20.38
N LYS A 315 -4.92 -10.33 -21.43
CA LYS A 315 -4.92 -11.75 -21.89
C LYS A 315 -3.54 -12.38 -21.99
N ARG A 316 -2.53 -11.62 -22.47
CA ARG A 316 -1.16 -12.08 -22.69
C ARG A 316 -0.21 -11.90 -21.49
N ARG A 317 -0.64 -11.22 -20.42
CA ARG A 317 0.17 -10.91 -19.23
C ARG A 317 -0.48 -11.43 -17.95
N LYS A 318 -0.81 -12.73 -17.92
CA LYS A 318 -1.47 -13.40 -16.77
C LYS A 318 -0.73 -13.20 -15.45
N ASN A 319 0.59 -13.13 -15.50
CA ASN A 319 1.48 -12.91 -14.37
C ASN A 319 1.40 -11.49 -13.76
N MET A 320 0.71 -10.55 -14.42
CA MET A 320 0.59 -9.15 -13.98
C MET A 320 -0.80 -8.78 -13.48
N TRP A 321 -1.82 -9.65 -13.59
CA TRP A 321 -3.19 -9.36 -13.14
C TRP A 321 -3.23 -8.89 -11.69
N PHE A 322 -2.40 -9.53 -10.87
CA PHE A 322 -2.23 -9.26 -9.44
C PHE A 322 -0.96 -8.45 -9.14
N GLY A 323 -0.35 -7.83 -10.16
CA GLY A 323 0.96 -7.19 -10.09
C GLY A 323 2.12 -8.17 -10.24
N TYR A 324 3.33 -7.65 -10.42
CA TYR A 324 4.55 -8.43 -10.61
C TYR A 324 4.74 -9.46 -9.50
N LYS A 325 4.93 -10.73 -9.89
CA LYS A 325 5.00 -11.91 -9.00
C LYS A 325 3.78 -12.03 -8.06
N GLN A 326 2.61 -11.64 -8.53
CA GLN A 326 1.35 -11.67 -7.76
C GLN A 326 1.42 -10.88 -6.45
N GLY A 327 2.14 -9.74 -6.46
CA GLY A 327 2.43 -8.98 -5.24
C GLY A 327 1.21 -8.35 -4.56
N MET A 328 0.13 -8.07 -5.31
CA MET A 328 -1.10 -7.41 -4.83
C MET A 328 -0.82 -6.21 -3.93
N CYS A 329 0.26 -5.46 -4.17
CA CYS A 329 0.67 -4.38 -3.29
C CYS A 329 -0.35 -3.24 -3.33
N SER A 330 -0.56 -2.59 -2.19
CA SER A 330 -1.53 -1.50 -2.01
C SER A 330 -0.85 -0.16 -1.74
N ILE A 331 0.36 0.04 -2.26
CA ILE A 331 1.19 1.24 -2.05
C ILE A 331 1.47 1.92 -3.39
N VAL A 332 1.33 3.25 -3.43
CA VAL A 332 1.58 4.08 -4.61
C VAL A 332 2.38 5.31 -4.18
N PHE A 333 3.42 5.63 -4.92
CA PHE A 333 4.23 6.83 -4.70
C PHE A 333 3.83 7.92 -5.70
N GLU A 334 3.99 9.17 -5.28
CA GLU A 334 3.71 10.33 -6.15
C GLU A 334 4.68 10.41 -7.34
N HIS A 335 5.88 9.82 -7.23
CA HIS A 335 6.81 9.65 -8.35
C HIS A 335 6.52 8.44 -9.24
N GLY A 336 5.54 7.60 -8.91
CA GLY A 336 5.14 6.50 -9.77
C GLY A 336 4.43 5.34 -9.07
N CYS A 337 3.54 4.68 -9.82
CA CYS A 337 2.84 3.49 -9.37
C CYS A 337 3.72 2.23 -9.49
N PRO A 338 4.01 1.50 -8.39
CA PRO A 338 4.81 0.30 -8.46
C PRO A 338 4.15 -0.80 -9.30
N ASN A 339 4.95 -1.52 -10.10
CA ASN A 339 4.45 -2.65 -10.91
C ASN A 339 4.00 -3.87 -10.06
N ASN A 340 4.24 -3.87 -8.76
CA ASN A 340 3.75 -4.87 -7.81
C ASN A 340 2.28 -4.66 -7.43
N THR A 341 1.68 -3.53 -7.79
CA THR A 341 0.24 -3.30 -7.66
C THR A 341 -0.52 -3.98 -8.82
N PRO A 342 -1.82 -4.33 -8.66
CA PRO A 342 -2.62 -4.93 -9.74
C PRO A 342 -2.56 -4.13 -11.04
N ALA A 343 -2.34 -4.80 -12.19
CA ALA A 343 -2.17 -4.12 -13.48
C ALA A 343 -3.38 -3.27 -13.90
N ILE A 344 -4.58 -3.60 -13.44
CA ILE A 344 -5.79 -2.80 -13.70
C ILE A 344 -5.67 -1.36 -13.20
N LEU A 345 -4.74 -1.08 -12.28
CA LEU A 345 -4.48 0.25 -11.73
C LEU A 345 -3.56 1.11 -12.60
N TRP A 346 -2.68 0.55 -13.43
CA TRP A 346 -1.63 1.36 -14.07
C TRP A 346 -1.33 1.02 -15.52
N ASP A 347 -1.84 -0.09 -16.01
CA ASP A 347 -1.59 -0.50 -17.38
C ASP A 347 -2.43 0.34 -18.34
N MET A 348 -1.78 0.76 -19.41
CA MET A 348 -2.35 1.44 -20.56
C MET A 348 -1.44 1.02 -21.71
N LYS A 349 -1.92 0.17 -22.61
CA LYS A 349 -1.12 -0.28 -23.74
C LYS A 349 -1.67 0.31 -25.02
N ASP A 350 -0.77 0.79 -25.88
CA ASP A 350 -1.03 0.95 -27.30
C ASP A 350 -1.51 -0.40 -27.87
N GLY A 351 -2.79 -0.46 -28.25
CA GLY A 351 -3.45 -1.66 -28.77
C GLY A 351 -4.26 -2.49 -27.77
N THR A 352 -4.47 -2.06 -26.52
CA THR A 352 -5.63 -2.50 -25.70
C THR A 352 -6.71 -1.43 -25.81
N PRO A 353 -7.66 -1.54 -26.76
CA PRO A 353 -8.42 -0.38 -27.21
C PRO A 353 -9.25 0.34 -26.13
N ASN A 354 -9.57 -0.28 -24.99
CA ASN A 354 -10.59 0.24 -24.07
C ASN A 354 -10.22 0.15 -22.57
N TRP A 355 -8.93 0.18 -22.20
CA TRP A 355 -8.57 0.27 -20.77
C TRP A 355 -7.55 1.38 -20.51
N THR A 356 -7.92 2.28 -19.61
CA THR A 356 -7.05 3.30 -19.06
C THR A 356 -7.01 3.09 -17.56
N GLY A 357 -5.86 2.64 -17.05
CA GLY A 357 -5.63 2.50 -15.61
C GLY A 357 -5.75 3.83 -14.85
N LEU A 358 -5.92 3.73 -13.54
CA LEU A 358 -5.94 4.88 -12.63
C LEU A 358 -4.63 5.68 -12.61
N PHE A 359 -3.51 5.02 -12.90
CA PHE A 359 -2.15 5.56 -12.98
C PHE A 359 -1.48 5.10 -14.30
N PRO A 360 -1.98 5.57 -15.46
CA PRO A 360 -1.59 5.06 -16.77
C PRO A 360 -0.08 5.19 -16.99
N HIS A 361 0.53 4.18 -17.59
CA HIS A 361 1.99 4.06 -17.73
C HIS A 361 2.76 4.13 -16.41
N ARG A 362 2.07 3.89 -15.27
CA ARG A 362 2.56 4.11 -13.90
C ARG A 362 2.84 5.58 -13.56
N ALA A 363 2.47 6.52 -14.41
CA ALA A 363 2.65 7.95 -14.18
C ALA A 363 1.54 8.51 -13.27
N ILE A 364 1.89 9.56 -12.54
CA ILE A 364 0.97 10.31 -11.67
C ILE A 364 0.72 11.66 -12.32
N SER A 365 -0.54 11.94 -12.68
CA SER A 365 -0.95 13.25 -13.23
C SER A 365 -1.00 14.32 -12.13
N SER A 366 -0.95 15.60 -12.50
CA SER A 366 -1.06 16.71 -11.53
C SER A 366 -2.37 16.70 -10.75
N GLU A 367 -3.48 16.32 -11.41
CA GLU A 367 -4.78 16.15 -10.76
C GLU A 367 -4.71 15.08 -9.66
N ILE A 368 -4.16 13.91 -9.97
CA ILE A 368 -4.02 12.81 -9.02
C ILE A 368 -3.01 13.14 -7.92
N ALA A 369 -1.91 13.83 -8.24
CA ALA A 369 -0.90 14.27 -7.27
C ALA A 369 -1.50 15.16 -6.16
N SER A 370 -2.49 16.00 -6.49
CA SER A 370 -3.19 16.85 -5.50
C SER A 370 -3.92 16.07 -4.39
N VAL A 371 -4.15 14.77 -4.61
CA VAL A 371 -4.82 13.86 -3.67
C VAL A 371 -3.82 13.16 -2.74
N PHE A 372 -2.52 13.26 -3.00
CA PHE A 372 -1.52 12.66 -2.11
C PHE A 372 -1.45 13.46 -0.79
N PRO A 373 -1.53 12.79 0.37
CA PRO A 373 -1.45 13.50 1.64
C PRO A 373 -0.01 13.95 1.92
N LEU A 374 0.14 15.10 2.60
CA LEU A 374 1.46 15.60 3.03
C LEU A 374 2.19 14.62 3.95
N GLU A 375 1.44 13.93 4.81
CA GLU A 375 1.93 12.88 5.71
C GLU A 375 0.96 11.71 5.72
N ILE A 376 1.44 10.51 6.03
CA ILE A 376 0.54 9.38 6.22
C ILE A 376 -0.29 9.59 7.49
N GLY A 377 -1.57 9.85 7.29
CA GLY A 377 -2.56 9.86 8.36
C GLY A 377 -2.92 8.44 8.82
N ARG A 378 -3.41 8.35 10.06
CA ARG A 378 -4.10 7.17 10.57
C ARG A 378 -5.40 6.95 9.80
N GLY A 379 -5.69 5.71 9.44
CA GLY A 379 -6.96 5.35 8.82
C GLY A 379 -8.15 5.57 9.77
N ASP A 380 -9.36 5.63 9.20
CA ASP A 380 -10.59 5.66 9.98
C ASP A 380 -10.68 4.42 10.87
N SER A 381 -10.45 4.64 12.16
CA SER A 381 -10.37 3.57 13.15
C SER A 381 -11.72 2.94 13.39
N VAL A 382 -12.81 3.70 13.26
CA VAL A 382 -14.17 3.17 13.39
C VAL A 382 -14.46 2.26 12.21
N ALA A 383 -14.21 2.71 10.98
CA ALA A 383 -14.38 1.88 9.78
C ALA A 383 -13.51 0.62 9.83
N THR A 384 -12.25 0.75 10.25
CA THR A 384 -11.34 -0.40 10.41
C THR A 384 -11.88 -1.40 11.42
N LEU A 385 -12.39 -0.94 12.57
CA LEU A 385 -13.01 -1.80 13.57
C LEU A 385 -14.27 -2.49 13.03
N MET A 386 -15.09 -1.80 12.23
CA MET A 386 -16.25 -2.43 11.58
C MET A 386 -15.81 -3.53 10.61
N ASP A 387 -14.79 -3.28 9.79
CA ASP A 387 -14.30 -4.21 8.77
C ASP A 387 -13.71 -5.50 9.35
N ILE A 388 -13.06 -5.42 10.51
CA ILE A 388 -12.55 -6.60 11.23
C ILE A 388 -13.60 -7.25 12.16
N GLY A 389 -14.85 -6.77 12.12
CA GLY A 389 -15.97 -7.32 12.91
C GLY A 389 -15.90 -7.01 14.41
N GLN A 390 -15.33 -5.86 14.78
CA GLN A 390 -15.30 -5.31 16.15
C GLN A 390 -16.39 -4.23 16.33
N THR A 391 -17.61 -4.55 15.88
CA THR A 391 -18.75 -3.60 15.81
C THR A 391 -19.15 -3.03 17.17
N LYS A 392 -19.07 -3.82 18.25
CA LYS A 392 -19.37 -3.35 19.62
C LYS A 392 -18.42 -2.23 20.04
N LEU A 393 -17.12 -2.40 19.82
CA LEU A 393 -16.14 -1.37 20.14
C LEU A 393 -16.31 -0.15 19.22
N ALA A 394 -16.51 -0.36 17.92
CA ALA A 394 -16.73 0.72 16.96
C ALA A 394 -17.88 1.65 17.37
N LYS A 395 -18.94 1.09 17.98
CA LYS A 395 -20.14 1.83 18.42
C LYS A 395 -20.09 2.29 19.89
N SER A 396 -19.10 1.88 20.67
CA SER A 396 -19.03 2.15 22.12
C SER A 396 -18.80 3.62 22.47
N GLY A 397 -18.15 4.38 21.58
CA GLY A 397 -17.61 5.72 21.86
C GLY A 397 -16.29 5.71 22.64
N ALA A 398 -15.72 4.54 22.94
CA ALA A 398 -14.49 4.44 23.73
C ALA A 398 -13.29 5.11 23.04
N LEU A 399 -13.21 5.04 21.71
CA LEU A 399 -12.16 5.70 20.94
C LEU A 399 -12.17 7.21 21.16
N SER A 400 -13.34 7.85 21.15
CA SER A 400 -13.47 9.30 21.31
C SER A 400 -13.09 9.80 22.70
N ARG A 401 -13.19 8.95 23.74
CA ARG A 401 -12.78 9.32 25.11
C ARG A 401 -11.28 9.17 25.34
N THR A 402 -10.63 8.26 24.61
CA THR A 402 -9.20 8.01 24.76
C THR A 402 -8.39 9.00 23.94
N GLY A 403 -7.27 9.48 24.51
CA GLY A 403 -6.26 10.21 23.73
C GLY A 403 -5.68 9.35 22.60
N GLU A 404 -4.97 9.97 21.67
CA GLU A 404 -4.47 9.32 20.44
C GLU A 404 -3.74 7.99 20.70
N THR A 405 -2.85 7.96 21.69
CA THR A 405 -2.12 6.75 22.08
C THR A 405 -3.07 5.64 22.54
N GLY A 406 -4.09 5.97 23.34
CA GLY A 406 -5.09 5.02 23.81
C GLY A 406 -5.93 4.46 22.66
N GLN A 407 -6.32 5.30 21.71
CA GLN A 407 -7.02 4.85 20.51
C GLN A 407 -6.18 3.89 19.66
N VAL A 408 -4.88 4.19 19.49
CA VAL A 408 -3.95 3.32 18.77
C VAL A 408 -3.83 1.97 19.48
N ILE A 409 -3.67 1.96 20.80
CA ILE A 409 -3.61 0.72 21.59
C ILE A 409 -4.89 -0.10 21.43
N LEU A 410 -6.06 0.52 21.58
CA LEU A 410 -7.34 -0.18 21.40
C LEU A 410 -7.48 -0.77 19.99
N LEU A 411 -7.02 -0.05 18.96
CA LEU A 411 -7.01 -0.56 17.60
C LEU A 411 -6.05 -1.75 17.43
N VAL A 412 -4.84 -1.67 17.98
CA VAL A 412 -3.85 -2.76 17.98
C VAL A 412 -4.41 -4.01 18.67
N LEU A 413 -4.97 -3.87 19.88
CA LEU A 413 -5.57 -4.98 20.61
C LEU A 413 -6.75 -5.59 19.84
N SER A 414 -7.56 -4.75 19.20
CA SER A 414 -8.70 -5.17 18.39
C SER A 414 -8.31 -5.98 17.16
N LEU A 415 -7.25 -5.56 16.46
CA LEU A 415 -6.68 -6.27 15.32
C LEU A 415 -6.13 -7.63 15.75
N ILE A 416 -5.34 -7.66 16.84
CA ILE A 416 -4.76 -8.90 17.37
C ILE A 416 -5.84 -9.88 17.84
N ALA A 417 -6.91 -9.39 18.48
CA ALA A 417 -8.09 -10.19 18.85
C ALA A 417 -8.73 -10.90 17.64
N LYS A 418 -8.66 -10.29 16.46
CA LYS A 418 -9.22 -10.82 15.22
C LYS A 418 -8.20 -11.56 14.37
N GLY A 419 -7.02 -11.84 14.91
CA GLY A 419 -5.96 -12.60 14.22
C GLY A 419 -5.09 -11.75 13.28
N HIS A 420 -5.32 -10.44 13.18
CA HIS A 420 -4.49 -9.53 12.39
C HIS A 420 -3.22 -9.13 13.17
N ARG A 421 -2.26 -10.06 13.26
CA ARG A 421 -1.03 -9.91 14.05
C ARG A 421 0.19 -9.44 13.24
N LYS A 422 0.08 -9.39 11.92
CA LYS A 422 1.19 -8.97 11.04
C LYS A 422 1.47 -7.48 11.26
N ARG A 423 2.75 -7.12 11.40
CA ARG A 423 3.19 -5.73 11.60
C ARG A 423 2.70 -4.82 10.47
N ALA A 424 2.82 -5.24 9.22
CA ALA A 424 2.26 -4.53 8.06
C ALA A 424 0.77 -4.16 8.20
N THR A 425 -0.06 -5.10 8.64
CA THR A 425 -1.51 -4.86 8.86
C THR A 425 -1.74 -3.81 9.95
N ILE A 426 -0.96 -3.88 11.02
CA ILE A 426 -1.05 -2.93 12.15
C ILE A 426 -0.57 -1.54 11.71
N CYS A 427 0.57 -1.43 11.01
CA CYS A 427 1.10 -0.16 10.49
C CYS A 427 0.12 0.51 9.53
N PHE A 428 -0.55 -0.26 8.67
CA PHE A 428 -1.59 0.26 7.78
C PHE A 428 -2.78 0.82 8.57
N ALA A 429 -3.34 0.03 9.49
CA ALA A 429 -4.51 0.43 10.26
C ALA A 429 -4.25 1.64 11.17
N THR A 430 -3.04 1.73 11.74
CA THR A 430 -2.68 2.76 12.71
C THR A 430 -2.04 4.00 12.09
N GLY A 431 -1.60 3.93 10.83
CA GLY A 431 -0.79 4.99 10.22
C GLY A 431 0.70 4.97 10.62
N LEU A 432 1.09 4.14 11.60
CA LEU A 432 2.44 4.18 12.18
C LEU A 432 3.53 3.67 11.24
N SER A 433 4.75 4.18 11.46
CA SER A 433 5.99 3.63 10.93
C SER A 433 6.28 2.26 11.53
N THR A 434 7.17 1.49 10.90
CA THR A 434 7.64 0.20 11.42
C THR A 434 8.23 0.33 12.84
N LYS A 435 9.01 1.40 13.08
CA LYS A 435 9.66 1.66 14.38
C LYS A 435 8.64 2.00 15.46
N ASP A 436 7.69 2.88 15.17
CA ASP A 436 6.70 3.30 16.16
C ASP A 436 5.66 2.22 16.44
N CYS A 437 5.32 1.41 15.44
CA CYS A 437 4.49 0.22 15.61
C CYS A 437 5.15 -0.76 16.59
N GLU A 438 6.45 -1.03 16.45
CA GLU A 438 7.15 -1.92 17.38
C GLU A 438 7.19 -1.35 18.79
N ARG A 439 7.45 -0.04 18.96
CA ARG A 439 7.41 0.64 20.27
C ARG A 439 6.05 0.51 20.95
N ILE A 440 4.95 0.62 20.20
CA ILE A 440 3.59 0.43 20.74
C ILE A 440 3.36 -1.03 21.12
N ILE A 441 3.80 -1.99 20.30
CA ILE A 441 3.70 -3.43 20.62
C ILE A 441 4.49 -3.76 21.89
N GLU A 442 5.72 -3.28 22.01
CA GLU A 442 6.59 -3.45 23.19
C GLU A 442 5.94 -2.87 24.45
N ARG A 443 5.32 -1.68 24.36
CA ARG A 443 4.52 -1.11 25.46
C ARG A 443 3.35 -2.01 25.85
N CYS A 444 2.61 -2.53 24.87
CA CYS A 444 1.51 -3.45 25.13
C CYS A 444 1.98 -4.77 25.79
N ILE A 445 3.17 -5.25 25.43
CA ILE A 445 3.81 -6.40 26.08
C ILE A 445 4.21 -6.05 27.51
N LYS A 446 4.86 -4.91 27.72
CA LYS A 446 5.28 -4.41 29.04
C LYS A 446 4.10 -4.25 30.01
N TRP A 447 2.96 -3.74 29.51
CA TRP A 447 1.72 -3.63 30.28
C TRP A 447 0.94 -4.94 30.43
N LYS A 448 1.49 -6.04 29.91
CA LYS A 448 0.88 -7.37 29.94
C LYS A 448 -0.47 -7.41 29.23
N PHE A 449 -0.72 -6.56 28.24
CA PHE A 449 -1.87 -6.69 27.35
C PHE A 449 -1.62 -7.73 26.26
N LEU A 450 -0.36 -7.86 25.84
CA LEU A 450 0.09 -8.83 24.86
C LEU A 450 1.18 -9.74 25.44
N THR A 451 1.26 -10.97 24.92
CA THR A 451 2.43 -11.84 25.09
C THR A 451 3.55 -11.42 24.10
N PRO A 452 4.81 -11.85 24.31
CA PRO A 452 5.89 -11.62 23.34
C PRO A 452 5.56 -12.14 21.93
N GLN A 453 4.73 -13.19 21.82
CA GLN A 453 4.24 -13.75 20.56
C GLN A 453 3.03 -12.99 20.00
N ARG A 454 2.77 -11.76 20.46
CA ARG A 454 1.68 -10.87 20.04
C ARG A 454 0.30 -11.53 20.16
N ARG A 455 0.06 -12.24 21.27
CA ARG A 455 -1.25 -12.80 21.63
C ARG A 455 -1.87 -11.97 22.75
N LEU A 456 -3.19 -11.82 22.75
CA LEU A 456 -3.88 -11.20 23.88
C LEU A 456 -3.71 -12.04 25.15
N THR A 457 -3.41 -11.36 26.25
CA THR A 457 -3.47 -11.92 27.59
C THR A 457 -4.88 -11.75 28.17
N PRO A 458 -5.21 -12.39 29.30
CA PRO A 458 -6.46 -12.12 30.02
C PRO A 458 -6.63 -10.63 30.37
N ARG A 459 -5.54 -9.94 30.74
CA ARG A 459 -5.56 -8.50 31.04
C ARG A 459 -5.85 -7.66 29.80
N GLY A 460 -5.22 -7.96 28.67
CA GLY A 460 -5.48 -7.25 27.41
C GLY A 460 -6.91 -7.49 26.90
N LEU A 461 -7.44 -8.69 27.10
CA LEU A 461 -8.83 -9.01 26.78
C LEU A 461 -9.80 -8.23 27.69
N ALA A 462 -9.52 -8.16 29.00
CA ALA A 462 -10.32 -7.38 29.93
C ALA A 462 -10.35 -5.89 29.59
N GLU A 463 -9.22 -5.30 29.19
CA GLU A 463 -9.15 -3.91 28.71
C GLU A 463 -10.03 -3.71 27.46
N LEU A 464 -9.93 -4.63 26.50
CA LEU A 464 -10.73 -4.58 25.28
C LEU A 464 -12.23 -4.75 25.56
N ASP A 465 -12.60 -5.63 26.50
CA ASP A 465 -13.98 -5.85 26.90
C ASP A 465 -14.56 -4.66 27.69
N ALA A 466 -13.75 -4.01 28.52
CA ALA A 466 -14.13 -2.76 29.18
C ALA A 466 -14.45 -1.68 28.13
N ALA A 467 -13.57 -1.53 27.12
CA ALA A 467 -13.79 -0.58 26.04
C ALA A 467 -15.04 -0.93 25.18
N ARG A 468 -15.34 -2.21 24.95
CA ARG A 468 -16.56 -2.65 24.24
C ARG A 468 -17.85 -2.38 25.02
N LYS A 469 -17.79 -2.47 26.35
CA LYS A 469 -18.92 -2.22 27.26
C LYS A 469 -19.12 -0.74 27.54
N PHE A 470 -18.11 0.09 27.26
CA PHE A 470 -18.21 1.52 27.37
C PHE A 470 -19.42 2.01 26.56
N ARG A 471 -20.20 2.88 27.18
CA ARG A 471 -21.26 3.62 26.52
C ARG A 471 -20.95 5.07 26.76
N ALA A 472 -20.59 5.79 25.70
CA ALA A 472 -20.61 7.25 25.78
C ALA A 472 -22.01 7.64 26.24
N GLN A 473 -22.12 8.26 27.42
CA GLN A 473 -23.33 8.99 27.75
C GLN A 473 -23.48 10.01 26.63
N SER A 474 -24.60 9.98 25.92
CA SER A 474 -25.00 11.16 25.17
C SER A 474 -24.97 12.27 26.22
N GLN A 475 -24.11 13.27 26.03
CA GLN A 475 -24.51 14.58 26.50
C GLN A 475 -25.81 14.83 25.74
N THR A 476 -26.95 14.47 26.34
CA THR A 476 -28.12 15.30 26.20
C THR A 476 -27.55 16.69 26.39
N SER A 477 -27.60 17.51 25.34
CA SER A 477 -27.55 18.94 25.56
C SER A 477 -28.45 19.15 26.76
N VAL A 478 -27.88 19.58 27.88
CA VAL A 478 -28.71 20.13 28.94
C VAL A 478 -29.57 21.11 28.17
N ASP A 479 -30.90 20.87 28.13
CA ASP A 479 -31.79 21.85 27.51
C ASP A 479 -31.31 23.17 28.03
N ARG A 480 -30.98 24.11 27.12
CA ARG A 480 -30.70 25.47 27.56
C ARG A 480 -31.95 25.84 28.32
N GLY A 481 -31.87 25.78 29.65
CA GLY A 481 -32.98 26.17 30.50
C GLY A 481 -33.38 27.54 29.99
N SER A 482 -34.68 27.72 29.74
CA SER A 482 -35.25 29.05 29.54
C SER A 482 -34.89 30.01 30.67
N ASP A 483 -34.40 29.47 31.78
CA ASP A 483 -33.98 30.15 32.97
C ASP A 483 -32.57 30.71 32.75
N TYR A 484 -32.52 31.82 32.02
CA TYR A 484 -31.46 32.79 32.18
C TYR A 484 -31.34 33.11 33.67
N TYR A 485 -30.31 32.57 34.33
CA TYR A 485 -29.93 33.00 35.67
C TYR A 485 -29.49 34.46 35.59
N TYR A 486 -30.43 35.37 35.84
CA TYR A 486 -30.17 36.78 36.11
C TYR A 486 -30.00 36.94 37.63
N PRO A 487 -28.78 37.15 38.14
CA PRO A 487 -28.60 37.46 39.55
C PRO A 487 -29.30 38.80 39.87
N GLN A 488 -30.46 38.72 40.53
CA GLN A 488 -31.27 39.89 40.93
C GLN A 488 -30.69 40.66 42.13
N GLN A 489 -29.49 40.30 42.59
CA GLN A 489 -28.83 40.90 43.76
C GLN A 489 -27.47 41.49 43.40
N LEU A 490 -27.43 42.33 42.37
CA LEU A 490 -26.46 43.42 42.35
C LEU A 490 -27.09 44.58 43.14
N ARG A 491 -26.44 44.91 44.26
CA ARG A 491 -26.88 45.84 45.30
C ARG A 491 -27.28 47.21 44.72
N PRO A 492 -28.24 47.93 45.33
CA PRO A 492 -28.49 49.31 44.96
C PRO A 492 -27.20 50.12 45.17
N THR A 493 -26.76 50.83 44.15
CA THR A 493 -25.86 51.97 44.33
C THR A 493 -26.58 52.98 45.19
N THR A 494 -26.20 53.06 46.46
CA THR A 494 -26.48 54.22 47.30
C THR A 494 -25.85 55.44 46.64
N CYS A 495 -26.69 56.41 46.28
CA CYS A 495 -26.29 57.74 45.82
C CYS A 495 -25.47 58.49 46.86
#